data_AF-A0A3L6RDK4-F1
#
_entry.id   AF-A0A3L6RDK4-F1
#
_cell.length_a   1.000
_cell.length_b   1.000
_cell.length_c   1.000
_cell.angle_alpha   90.00
_cell.angle_beta   90.00
_cell.angle_gamma   90.00
#
_symmetry.space_group_name_H-M   'P 1'
#
loop_
_entity.id
_entity.type
_entity.pdbx_description
1 polymer ?
#
loop_
_entity_poly.entity_id
_entity_poly.type
_entity_poly.pdbx_seq_one_letter_code
_entity_poly.pdbx_strand_id
1 'polypeptide(L)' 'MTWYVVFCGRKPGVYEDWGMCQAQVSGYNNSNYKKYKTMEQAVHAYESFVLCTRGTLDQAQPEKCKINNPDSCIWSLA' A
#
# COMPACT_ATOMS: atom_id res chain seq x y z
N MET A 1 4.36 12.41 13.21
CA MET A 1 4.33 11.36 12.18
C MET A 1 2.99 11.39 11.46
N THR A 2 2.96 10.97 10.18
CA THR A 2 1.73 10.87 9.37
C THR A 2 1.55 9.41 8.98
N TRP A 3 0.33 8.90 9.10
CA TRP A 3 -0.01 7.53 8.78
C TRP A 3 -0.87 7.48 7.52
N TYR A 4 -0.66 6.49 6.68
CA TYR A 4 -1.37 6.31 5.42
C TYR A 4 -2.10 4.98 5.44
N VAL A 5 -3.39 4.98 5.13
CA VAL A 5 -4.20 3.77 5.05
C VAL A 5 -4.64 3.60 3.61
N VAL A 6 -4.37 2.44 3.04
CA VAL A 6 -4.83 2.06 1.70
C VAL A 6 -6.01 1.10 1.89
N PHE A 7 -7.21 1.56 1.53
CA PHE A 7 -8.43 0.76 1.54
C PHE A 7 -8.55 -0.05 0.26
N CYS A 8 -8.27 0.59 -0.88
CA CYS A 8 -8.28 -0.03 -2.20
C CYS A 8 -6.97 0.27 -2.93
N GLY A 9 -6.26 -0.77 -3.34
CA GLY A 9 -5.02 -0.67 -4.07
C GLY A 9 -4.39 -2.04 -4.29
N ARG A 10 -3.17 -2.07 -4.80
CA ARG A 10 -2.42 -3.32 -5.00
C ARG A 10 -2.23 -4.11 -3.70
N LYS A 11 -1.91 -3.39 -2.62
CA LYS A 11 -1.72 -3.95 -1.29
C LYS A 11 -2.43 -3.06 -0.27
N PRO A 12 -3.67 -3.40 0.13
CA PRO A 12 -4.37 -2.69 1.18
C PRO A 12 -3.68 -2.90 2.53
N GLY A 13 -3.66 -1.87 3.37
CA GLY A 13 -2.95 -1.89 4.65
C GLY A 13 -2.62 -0.49 5.17
N VAL A 14 -1.99 -0.44 6.34
CA VAL A 14 -1.52 0.79 6.98
C VAL A 14 -0.02 0.93 6.75
N TYR A 15 0.42 2.10 6.31
CA TYR A 15 1.80 2.45 5.99
C TYR A 15 2.21 3.70 6.78
N GLU A 16 3.44 3.69 7.30
CA GLU A 16 4.07 4.87 7.89
C GLU A 16 4.75 5.77 6.85
N ASP A 17 5.10 5.19 5.68
CA ASP A 17 5.82 5.85 4.60
C ASP A 17 4.94 6.17 3.39
N TRP A 18 5.00 7.43 2.95
CA TRP A 18 4.35 7.85 1.71
C TRP A 18 4.94 7.15 0.47
N GLY A 19 6.25 6.90 0.45
CA GLY A 19 6.91 6.25 -0.69
C GLY A 19 6.33 4.85 -0.97
N MET A 20 6.10 4.07 0.09
CA MET A 20 5.47 2.75 -0.02
C MET A 20 4.01 2.88 -0.46
N CYS A 21 3.25 3.81 0.13
CA CYS A 21 1.86 4.09 -0.26
C CYS A 21 1.75 4.48 -1.74
N GLN A 22 2.58 5.42 -2.20
CA GLN A 22 2.59 5.93 -3.56
C GLN A 22 2.84 4.82 -4.58
N ALA A 23 3.76 3.90 -4.30
CA ALA A 23 4.05 2.77 -5.18
C ALA A 23 2.85 1.79 -5.32
N GLN A 24 1.96 1.72 -4.33
CA GLN A 24 0.76 0.86 -4.39
C GLN A 24 -0.43 1.53 -5.08
N VAL A 25 -0.53 2.86 -5.03
CA VAL A 25 -1.65 3.63 -5.61
C VAL A 25 -1.33 4.19 -7.00
N SER A 26 -0.05 4.44 -7.29
CA SER A 26 0.38 4.98 -8.58
C SER A 26 0.18 3.95 -9.69
N GLY A 27 -0.62 4.32 -10.70
CA GLY A 27 -0.99 3.44 -11.80
C GLY A 27 -2.08 2.42 -11.48
N TYR A 28 -2.80 2.57 -10.36
CA TYR A 28 -3.96 1.74 -10.05
C TYR A 28 -5.27 2.52 -10.24
N ASN A 29 -6.12 2.09 -11.17
CA ASN A 29 -7.44 2.70 -11.36
C ASN A 29 -8.32 2.44 -10.12
N ASN A 30 -8.95 3.50 -9.61
CA ASN A 30 -9.80 3.49 -8.40
C ASN A 30 -9.05 3.17 -7.09
N SER A 31 -7.79 3.61 -6.95
CA SER A 31 -7.11 3.56 -5.65
C SER A 31 -7.81 4.43 -4.61
N ASN A 32 -8.04 3.91 -3.42
CA ASN A 32 -8.62 4.64 -2.29
C ASN A 32 -7.67 4.56 -1.10
N TYR A 33 -7.13 5.71 -0.71
CA TYR A 33 -6.23 5.85 0.42
C TYR A 33 -6.58 7.10 1.24
N LYS A 34 -6.24 7.09 2.52
CA LYS A 34 -6.50 8.20 3.45
C LYS A 34 -5.37 8.36 4.45
N LYS A 35 -5.06 9.62 4.77
CA LYS A 35 -4.01 9.97 5.73
C LYS A 35 -4.60 10.29 7.10
N TYR A 36 -3.88 9.92 8.14
CA TYR A 36 -4.23 10.12 9.55
C TYR A 36 -3.04 10.68 10.32
N LYS A 37 -3.35 11.39 11.41
CA LYS A 37 -2.33 12.00 12.27
C LYS A 37 -1.84 11.05 13.37
N THR A 38 -2.62 10.01 13.67
CA THR A 38 -2.32 9.01 14.70
C THR A 38 -2.47 7.60 14.13
N MET A 39 -1.70 6.66 14.68
CA MET A 39 -1.75 5.25 14.30
C MET A 39 -3.11 4.64 14.65
N GLU A 40 -3.63 4.94 15.84
CA GLU A 40 -4.90 4.42 16.32
C GLU A 40 -6.06 4.78 15.38
N GLN A 41 -6.12 6.04 14.91
CA GLN A 41 -7.14 6.44 13.93
C GLN A 41 -6.97 5.72 12.58
N ALA A 42 -5.73 5.49 12.16
CA ALA A 42 -5.42 4.77 10.92
C ALA A 42 -5.89 3.31 11.00
N VAL A 43 -5.51 2.62 12.07
CA VAL A 43 -5.89 1.22 12.34
C VAL A 43 -7.40 1.10 12.47
N HIS A 44 -8.05 1.92 13.31
CA HIS A 44 -9.50 1.88 13.49
C HIS A 44 -10.27 2.09 12.19
N ALA A 45 -9.80 3.01 11.33
CA ALA A 45 -10.42 3.22 10.02
C ALA A 45 -10.24 2.02 9.09
N TYR A 46 -9.04 1.41 9.07
CA TYR A 46 -8.77 0.19 8.30
C TYR A 46 -9.61 -0.98 8.80
N GLU A 47 -9.69 -1.18 10.11
CA GLU A 47 -10.55 -2.19 10.73
C GLU A 47 -12.02 -1.96 10.38
N SER A 48 -12.53 -0.74 10.54
CA SER A 48 -13.92 -0.40 10.18
C SER A 48 -14.20 -0.71 8.71
N PHE A 49 -13.24 -0.46 7.82
CA PHE A 49 -13.33 -0.83 6.42
C PHE A 49 -13.38 -2.35 6.23
N VAL A 50 -12.47 -3.11 6.84
CA VAL A 50 -12.46 -4.58 6.77
C VAL A 50 -13.75 -5.19 7.33
N LEU A 51 -14.26 -4.65 8.44
CA LEU A 51 -15.53 -5.05 9.05
C LEU A 51 -16.73 -4.82 8.13
N CYS A 52 -16.75 -3.69 7.40
CA CYS A 52 -17.79 -3.39 6.42
C CYS A 52 -17.68 -4.29 5.17
N THR A 53 -16.46 -4.69 4.80
CA THR A 53 -16.16 -5.41 3.55
C THR A 53 -16.05 -6.93 3.73
N ARG A 54 -16.46 -7.46 4.89
CA ARG A 54 -16.15 -8.81 5.45
C ARG A 54 -16.66 -10.05 4.68
N GLY A 55 -16.91 -9.96 3.38
CA GLY A 55 -17.21 -11.10 2.51
C GLY A 55 -16.05 -11.56 1.61
N THR A 56 -15.08 -10.70 1.24
CA THR A 56 -14.16 -11.00 0.13
C THR A 56 -12.81 -10.28 0.21
N LEU A 57 -12.18 -10.24 1.39
CA LEU A 57 -10.74 -9.93 1.47
C LEU A 57 -10.00 -11.11 2.09
N ASP A 58 -9.98 -12.20 1.31
CA ASP A 58 -8.97 -13.25 1.42
C ASP A 58 -7.59 -12.57 1.42
N GLN A 59 -6.87 -12.75 2.51
CA GLN A 59 -5.56 -12.15 2.71
C GLN A 59 -4.53 -12.89 1.85
N ALA A 60 -4.47 -12.58 0.56
CA ALA A 60 -3.31 -12.92 -0.25
C ALA A 60 -2.17 -11.94 0.06
N GLN A 61 -1.53 -12.14 1.22
CA GLN A 61 -0.13 -11.76 1.40
C GLN A 61 0.74 -13.02 1.57
N PRO A 62 1.07 -13.74 0.47
CA PRO A 62 2.32 -14.48 0.44
C PRO A 62 3.47 -13.50 0.20
N GLU A 63 4.15 -13.13 1.29
CA GLU A 63 5.60 -13.01 1.37
C GLU A 63 6.40 -13.25 0.06
N LYS A 64 6.64 -12.18 -0.71
CA LYS A 64 7.95 -11.86 -1.32
C LYS A 64 7.93 -10.49 -2.00
N CYS A 65 8.48 -9.48 -1.34
CA CYS A 65 9.27 -8.49 -2.08
C CYS A 65 10.71 -8.96 -1.96
N LYS A 66 11.19 -9.72 -2.96
CA LYS A 66 12.64 -9.76 -3.17
C LYS A 66 13.05 -8.32 -3.41
N ILE A 67 13.94 -7.85 -2.56
CA ILE A 67 14.66 -6.60 -2.71
C ILE A 67 15.25 -6.58 -4.13
N ASN A 68 14.86 -5.60 -4.94
CA ASN A 68 15.63 -5.30 -6.14
C ASN A 68 16.84 -4.52 -5.63
N ASN A 69 18.02 -5.12 -5.66
CA ASN A 69 19.25 -4.32 -5.61
C ASN A 69 19.60 -3.87 -7.05
N PRO A 70 19.94 -2.59 -7.27
CA PRO A 70 20.03 -1.98 -8.61
C PRO A 70 21.46 -1.82 -9.12
N ASP A 71 21.84 -2.51 -10.21
CA ASP A 71 23.04 -2.22 -11.04
C ASP A 71 22.85 -2.98 -12.37
N SER A 72 22.87 -2.44 -13.59
CA SER A 72 23.27 -1.15 -14.14
C SER A 72 22.51 -0.95 -15.46
N CYS A 73 22.05 0.29 -15.73
CA CYS A 73 21.79 0.73 -17.09
C CYS A 73 23.12 0.85 -17.83
N ILE A 74 23.26 0.20 -18.99
CA ILE A 74 23.98 0.80 -20.11
C ILE A 74 23.10 0.59 -21.34
N TRP A 75 22.40 1.66 -21.74
CA TRP A 75 22.09 1.87 -23.14
C TRP A 75 23.43 2.02 -23.86
N SER A 76 23.78 1.10 -24.74
CA SER A 76 24.82 1.31 -25.75
C SER A 76 24.29 0.89 -27.11
N LEU A 77 24.08 1.93 -27.88
CA LEU A 77 23.89 2.02 -29.31
C LEU A 77 25.10 1.40 -30.03
N ALA A 78 24.89 0.35 -30.81
CA ALA A 78 25.75 -0.07 -31.93
C ALA A 78 24.93 -0.96 -32.88
#